data_AF-A0A8C5Y439-F1
#
_entry.id   AF-A0A8C5Y439-F1
#
_cell.length_a   1.000
_cell.length_b   1.000
_cell.length_c   1.000
_cell.angle_alpha   90.00
_cell.angle_beta   90.00
_cell.angle_gamma   90.00
#
_symmetry.space_group_name_H-M   'P 1'
#
loop_
_entity.id
_entity.type
_entity.pdbx_description
1 polymer ?
#
loop_
_entity_poly.entity_id
_entity_poly.type
_entity_poly.pdbx_seq_one_letter_code
_entity_poly.pdbx_strand_id
1 'polypeptide(L)' 'IANRLVKDAHSIHGTNPQNLVEKLIQTRIYESNYWKDECFGLTADLVVDKAMKLRFLCNSLYEMIW' A
#
# COMPACT_ATOMS: atom_id res chain seq x y z
N ILE A 1 -10.15 -9.02 -8.90
CA ILE A 1 -9.04 -8.69 -7.98
C ILE A 1 -9.26 -7.26 -7.51
N ALA A 2 -9.51 -7.05 -6.21
CA ALA A 2 -9.90 -5.75 -5.66
C ALA A 2 -8.76 -4.71 -5.63
N ASN A 3 -7.50 -5.15 -5.57
CA ASN A 3 -6.32 -4.29 -5.40
C ASN A 3 -5.53 -4.03 -6.70
N ARG A 4 -6.21 -4.05 -7.85
CA ARG A 4 -5.56 -3.77 -9.14
C ARG A 4 -5.32 -2.27 -9.28
N LEU A 5 -4.17 -1.89 -9.84
CA LEU A 5 -3.85 -0.51 -10.21
C LEU A 5 -4.98 0.10 -11.06
N VAL A 6 -5.32 1.37 -10.78
CA VAL A 6 -6.26 2.15 -11.59
C VAL A 6 -5.80 2.15 -13.04
N LYS A 7 -6.73 2.02 -13.98
CA LYS A 7 -6.43 1.83 -15.41
C LYS A 7 -5.67 3.00 -16.03
N ASP A 8 -5.83 4.19 -15.47
CA ASP A 8 -5.23 5.44 -15.98
C ASP A 8 -3.91 5.79 -15.26
N ALA A 9 -3.38 4.87 -14.47
CA ALA A 9 -2.12 5.09 -13.78
C ALA A 9 -0.93 5.03 -14.75
N HIS A 10 -0.08 6.05 -14.68
CA HIS A 10 1.12 6.15 -15.47
C HIS A 10 2.17 5.13 -15.00
N SER A 11 2.92 4.58 -15.94
CA SER A 11 4.08 3.73 -15.66
C SER A 11 5.16 4.56 -14.96
N ILE A 12 5.73 4.03 -13.87
CA ILE A 12 6.86 4.65 -13.16
C ILE A 12 8.07 3.73 -13.34
N HIS A 13 9.23 4.31 -13.66
CA HIS A 13 10.45 3.54 -14.01
C HIS A 13 10.25 2.49 -15.12
N GLY A 14 9.32 2.73 -16.05
CA GLY A 14 9.03 1.79 -17.14
C GLY A 14 8.27 0.53 -16.72
N THR A 15 7.80 0.45 -15.48
CA THR A 15 7.02 -0.68 -14.95
C THR A 15 5.73 -0.20 -14.29
N ASN A 16 4.86 -1.15 -13.95
CA ASN A 16 3.70 -0.88 -13.11
C ASN A 16 4.19 -0.37 -11.74
N PRO A 17 3.72 0.78 -11.24
CA PRO A 17 4.10 1.32 -9.94
C PRO A 17 3.98 0.34 -8.77
N GLN A 18 3.03 -0.60 -8.81
CA GLN A 18 2.89 -1.63 -7.79
C GLN A 18 4.14 -2.52 -7.71
N ASN A 19 4.77 -2.82 -8.84
CA ASN A 19 5.96 -3.69 -8.92
C ASN A 19 7.22 -3.08 -8.28
N LEU A 20 7.17 -1.81 -7.87
CA LEU A 20 8.26 -1.20 -7.10
C LEU A 20 8.38 -1.78 -5.69
N VAL A 21 7.31 -2.42 -5.19
CA VAL A 21 7.29 -3.15 -3.93
C VAL A 21 7.31 -4.65 -4.22
N GLU A 22 8.10 -5.41 -3.47
CA GLU A 22 8.17 -6.87 -3.61
C GLU A 22 6.82 -7.55 -3.40
N LYS A 23 6.54 -8.59 -4.19
CA LYS A 23 5.27 -9.32 -4.18
C LYS A 23 4.91 -9.90 -2.80
N LEU A 24 5.90 -10.35 -2.03
CA LEU A 24 5.67 -10.86 -0.66
C LEU A 24 5.17 -9.75 0.28
N ILE A 25 5.77 -8.57 0.19
CA ILE A 25 5.40 -7.41 1.00
C ILE A 25 4.01 -6.91 0.57
N GLN A 26 3.71 -6.87 -0.73
CA GLN A 26 2.37 -6.53 -1.24
C GLN A 26 1.28 -7.43 -0.63
N THR A 27 1.51 -8.75 -0.61
CA THR A 27 0.55 -9.70 -0.01
C THR A 27 0.32 -9.38 1.46
N ARG A 28 1.38 -9.13 2.24
CA ARG A 28 1.26 -8.78 3.67
C ARG A 28 0.52 -7.46 3.90
N ILE A 29 0.76 -6.46 3.06
CA ILE A 29 0.03 -5.19 3.10
C ILE A 29 -1.46 -5.47 2.89
N TYR A 30 -1.83 -6.23 1.86
CA TYR A 30 -3.24 -6.56 1.58
C TYR A 30 -3.90 -7.43 2.64
N GLU A 31 -3.12 -8.26 3.35
CA GLU A 31 -3.63 -9.10 4.44
C GLU A 31 -3.79 -8.35 5.76
N SER A 32 -3.06 -7.24 5.94
CA SER A 32 -3.12 -6.43 7.16
C SER A 32 -4.52 -5.89 7.44
N ASN A 33 -4.90 -5.88 8.72
CA ASN A 33 -6.22 -5.35 9.14
C ASN A 33 -6.37 -3.88 8.76
N TYR A 34 -5.30 -3.09 8.91
CA TYR A 34 -5.29 -1.68 8.51
C TYR A 34 -5.67 -1.52 7.03
N TRP A 35 -5.13 -2.33 6.13
CA TRP A 35 -5.47 -2.23 4.71
C TRP A 35 -6.95 -2.57 4.44
N LYS A 36 -7.47 -3.62 5.08
CA LYS A 36 -8.84 -4.08 4.89
C LYS A 36 -9.88 -3.11 5.45
N ASP A 37 -9.59 -2.51 6.60
CA ASP A 37 -10.54 -1.65 7.31
C ASP A 37 -10.43 -0.18 6.87
N GLU A 38 -9.20 0.32 6.66
CA GLU A 38 -8.93 1.75 6.49
C GLU A 38 -8.55 2.15 5.05
N CYS A 39 -8.08 1.20 4.23
CA CYS A 39 -7.64 1.46 2.85
C CYS A 39 -8.60 0.93 1.78
N PHE A 40 -9.70 0.25 2.16
CA PHE A 40 -10.67 -0.24 1.19
C PHE A 40 -11.45 0.93 0.56
N GLY A 41 -11.28 1.13 -0.76
CA GLY A 41 -11.94 2.22 -1.50
C GLY A 41 -11.36 3.61 -1.23
N LEU A 42 -10.16 3.70 -0.66
CA LEU A 42 -9.50 4.97 -0.37
C LEU A 42 -9.20 5.74 -1.67
N THR A 43 -9.68 6.99 -1.75
CA THR A 43 -9.41 7.91 -2.88
C THR A 43 -8.28 8.88 -2.52
N ALA A 44 -7.67 9.50 -3.53
CA ALA A 44 -6.54 10.43 -3.35
C ALA A 44 -6.83 11.56 -2.34
N ASP A 45 -8.05 12.08 -2.31
CA ASP A 45 -8.46 13.16 -1.40
C ASP A 45 -8.49 12.71 0.06
N LEU A 46 -8.78 11.42 0.34
CA LEU A 46 -8.89 10.87 1.69
C LEU A 46 -7.55 10.32 2.22
N VAL A 47 -6.55 10.17 1.34
CA VAL A 47 -5.21 9.68 1.72
C VAL A 47 -4.57 10.63 2.73
N VAL A 48 -4.72 11.94 2.54
CA VAL A 48 -4.11 12.95 3.43
C VAL A 48 -4.66 12.87 4.85
N ASP A 49 -5.97 12.64 5.00
CA ASP A 49 -6.63 12.52 6.30
C ASP A 49 -6.19 11.28 7.07
N LYS A 50 -5.90 10.17 6.35
CA LYS A 50 -5.31 8.97 6.95
C LYS A 50 -3.84 9.20 7.29
N ALA A 51 -3.08 9.83 6.40
CA ALA A 51 -1.66 10.11 6.60
C ALA A 51 -1.42 10.98 7.85
N MET A 52 -2.28 11.98 8.10
CA MET A 52 -2.20 12.81 9.30
C MET A 52 -2.40 12.04 10.62
N LYS A 53 -3.08 10.88 10.58
CA LYS A 53 -3.35 10.06 11.77
C LYS A 53 -2.25 9.03 12.04
N LEU A 54 -1.35 8.79 11.08
CA LEU A 54 -0.24 7.86 11.24
C LEU A 54 0.80 8.44 12.20
N ARG A 55 1.09 7.71 13.28
CA ARG A 55 2.09 8.10 14.30
C ARG A 55 3.45 7.42 14.14
N PHE A 56 3.53 6.39 13.29
CA PHE A 56 4.74 5.60 13.09
C PHE A 56 4.97 5.35 11.60
N LEU A 57 6.21 5.50 11.17
CA LEU A 57 6.69 5.00 9.89
C LEU A 57 7.27 3.61 10.15
N CYS A 58 6.49 2.55 9.93
CA CYS A 58 6.96 1.18 10.09
C CYS A 58 7.56 0.69 8.76
N ASN A 59 8.87 0.41 8.75
CA ASN A 59 9.50 -0.35 7.67
C ASN A 59 9.36 -1.85 7.98
N SER A 60 8.52 -2.55 7.23
CA SER A 60 8.21 -3.99 7.36
C SER A 60 9.42 -4.94 7.25
N LEU A 61 10.64 -4.44 7.05
CA LEU A 61 11.84 -5.25 6.84
C LEU A 61 12.56 -5.66 8.13
N TYR A 62 12.25 -5.06 9.29
CA TYR A 62 13.00 -5.33 10.54
C TYR A 62 12.28 -6.23 11.57
N GLU A 63 10.99 -6.54 11.40
CA GLU A 63 10.21 -7.35 12.35
C GLU A 63 10.14 -8.86 11.99
N MET A 64 10.97 -9.33 11.04
CA MET A 64 11.00 -10.75 10.62
C MET A 64 12.35 -11.44 10.83
N ILE A 65 13.22 -10.85 11.63
CA ILE A 65 14.45 -11.49 12.10
C ILE A 65 14.47 -11.39 13.63
N TRP A 66 13.50 -12.03 14.29
CA TRP A 66 13.60 -12.59 15.65
C TRP A 66 12.63 -13.77 15.75
#